data_AF-A0A094IGL6-F1
#
_entry.id   AF-A0A094IGL6-F1
#
_cell.length_a   1.000
_cell.length_b   1.000
_cell.length_c   1.000
_cell.angle_alpha   90.00
_cell.angle_beta   90.00
_cell.angle_gamma   90.00
#
_symmetry.space_group_name_H-M   'P 1'
#
loop_
_entity.id
_entity.type
_entity.pdbx_description
1 polymer ?
#
loop_
_entity_poly.entity_id
_entity_poly.type
_entity_poly.pdbx_seq_one_letter_code
_entity_poly.pdbx_strand_id
1 'polypeptide(L)'
;MTKVQELEIEYDGMLGTIIQYSCDPYVVSYLDKLKDAILDEEIDMIKIMISKLNEWYEENIIDIETNRWVVNVDSHHKTQRLIKEFMYKF
;
A
#
# COMPACT_ATOMS: atom_id res chain seq x y z
N MET A 1 -14.50 7.16 -13.64
CA MET A 1 -13.99 6.64 -12.36
C MET A 1 -13.16 7.74 -11.72
N THR A 2 -13.44 8.09 -10.47
CA THR A 2 -12.61 9.06 -9.74
C THR A 2 -11.32 8.39 -9.27
N LYS A 3 -10.29 9.16 -8.95
CA LYS A 3 -9.03 8.62 -8.42
C LYS A 3 -9.21 7.88 -7.08
N VAL A 4 -10.19 8.30 -6.27
CA VAL A 4 -10.55 7.62 -5.01
C VAL A 4 -11.21 6.28 -5.28
N GLN A 5 -12.15 6.21 -6.24
CA GLN A 5 -12.76 4.94 -6.65
C GLN A 5 -11.73 3.95 -7.22
N GLU A 6 -10.78 4.44 -8.01
CA GLU A 6 -9.70 3.58 -8.52
C GLU A 6 -8.81 3.05 -7.38
N LEU A 7 -8.49 3.90 -6.40
CA LEU A 7 -7.74 3.51 -5.21
C LEU A 7 -8.52 2.49 -4.36
N GLU A 8 -9.82 2.70 -4.16
CA GLU A 8 -10.71 1.78 -3.44
C GLU A 8 -10.72 0.38 -4.08
N ILE A 9 -10.82 0.30 -5.41
CA ILE A 9 -10.82 -0.98 -6.15
C ILE A 9 -9.51 -1.76 -5.94
N GLU A 10 -8.37 -1.09 -5.97
CA GLU A 10 -7.07 -1.75 -5.80
C GLU A 10 -6.71 -1.99 -4.32
N TYR A 11 -7.34 -1.27 -3.38
CA TYR A 11 -6.96 -1.25 -1.97
C TYR A 11 -6.93 -2.64 -1.32
N ASP A 12 -7.97 -3.45 -1.49
CA ASP A 12 -8.04 -4.77 -0.86
C ASP A 12 -6.92 -5.71 -1.34
N GLY A 13 -6.49 -5.57 -2.61
CA GLY A 13 -5.36 -6.31 -3.15
C GLY A 13 -4.02 -5.87 -2.56
N MET A 14 -3.84 -4.56 -2.39
CA MET A 14 -2.65 -3.99 -1.73
C MET A 14 -2.57 -4.40 -0.26
N LEU A 15 -3.68 -4.29 0.47
CA LEU A 15 -3.83 -4.72 1.87
C LEU A 15 -3.45 -6.20 2.01
N GLY A 16 -4.10 -7.08 1.26
CA GLY A 16 -3.87 -8.52 1.31
C GLY A 16 -2.41 -8.90 1.05
N THR A 17 -1.77 -8.23 0.09
CA THR A 17 -0.36 -8.46 -0.25
C THR A 17 0.57 -8.10 0.92
N ILE A 18 0.37 -6.93 1.53
CA ILE A 18 1.27 -6.44 2.59
C ILE A 18 1.09 -7.23 3.88
N ILE A 19 -0.16 -7.51 4.31
CA ILE A 19 -0.42 -8.21 5.58
C ILE A 19 -0.02 -9.68 5.54
N GLN A 20 0.01 -10.30 4.36
CA GLN A 20 0.52 -11.67 4.19
C GLN A 20 2.03 -11.75 4.45
N TYR A 21 2.76 -10.67 4.17
CA TYR A 21 4.20 -10.60 4.40
C TYR A 21 4.55 -10.09 5.80
N SER A 22 3.88 -9.02 6.26
CA SER A 22 4.25 -8.30 7.47
C SER A 22 3.08 -8.18 8.44
N CYS A 23 3.35 -8.50 9.70
CA CYS A 23 2.47 -8.20 10.84
C CYS A 23 2.99 -7.00 11.64
N ASP A 24 3.88 -6.18 11.06
CA ASP A 24 4.41 -4.99 11.73
C ASP A 24 3.27 -4.00 12.06
N PRO A 25 3.11 -3.58 13.33
CA PRO A 25 1.98 -2.74 13.73
C PRO A 25 1.92 -1.38 13.01
N TYR A 26 3.04 -0.82 12.55
CA TYR A 26 3.05 0.46 11.88
C TYR A 26 2.46 0.36 10.48
N VAL A 27 2.93 -0.60 9.66
CA VAL A 27 2.41 -0.76 8.29
C VAL A 27 0.94 -1.18 8.29
N VAL A 28 0.53 -2.03 9.25
CA VAL A 28 -0.88 -2.39 9.44
C VAL A 28 -1.70 -1.14 9.78
N SER A 29 -1.24 -0.30 10.70
CA SER A 29 -1.94 0.95 11.04
C SER A 29 -2.03 1.93 9.86
N TYR A 30 -1.03 1.98 8.98
CA TYR A 30 -1.07 2.85 7.79
C TYR A 30 -2.13 2.37 6.79
N LEU A 31 -2.26 1.06 6.62
CA LEU A 31 -3.29 0.46 5.77
C LEU A 31 -4.68 0.74 6.34
N ASP A 32 -4.91 0.47 7.62
CA ASP A 32 -6.21 0.73 8.26
C ASP A 32 -6.63 2.19 8.11
N LYS A 33 -5.73 3.13 8.38
CA LYS A 33 -6.00 4.57 8.19
C LYS A 33 -6.21 4.96 6.73
N LEU A 34 -5.52 4.31 5.79
CA LEU A 34 -5.76 4.55 4.37
C LEU A 34 -7.17 4.09 3.99
N LYS A 35 -7.65 2.96 4.52
CA LYS A 35 -9.01 2.49 4.29
C LYS A 35 -10.04 3.49 4.78
N ASP A 36 -9.89 3.96 6.01
CA ASP A 36 -10.79 4.95 6.60
C ASP A 36 -10.79 6.24 5.77
N ALA A 37 -9.61 6.73 5.38
CA ALA A 37 -9.47 7.94 4.55
C ALA A 37 -10.08 7.79 3.15
N ILE A 38 -10.07 6.59 2.55
CA ILE A 38 -10.75 6.31 1.28
C ILE A 38 -12.27 6.41 1.45
N LEU A 39 -12.82 5.83 2.53
CA LEU A 39 -14.24 5.82 2.81
C LEU A 39 -14.78 7.23 3.13
N ASP A 40 -14.00 8.01 3.87
CA ASP A 40 -14.35 9.38 4.27
C ASP A 40 -13.94 10.43 3.21
N GLU A 41 -13.35 9.98 2.09
CA GLU A 41 -12.78 10.81 1.02
C GLU A 41 -11.80 11.90 1.52
N GLU A 42 -11.05 11.61 2.59
CA GLU A 42 -10.07 12.51 3.20
C GLU A 42 -8.75 12.54 2.40
N ILE A 43 -8.73 13.35 1.34
CA ILE A 43 -7.63 13.44 0.37
C ILE A 43 -6.25 13.68 1.01
N ASP A 44 -6.16 14.55 2.01
CA ASP A 44 -4.88 14.83 2.67
C ASP A 44 -4.37 13.61 3.45
N MET A 45 -5.26 12.89 4.14
CA MET A 45 -4.90 11.67 4.85
C MET A 45 -4.48 10.57 3.86
N ILE A 46 -5.19 10.44 2.71
CA ILE A 46 -4.81 9.52 1.63
C ILE A 46 -3.36 9.78 1.18
N LYS A 47 -2.99 11.04 0.90
CA LYS A 47 -1.62 11.40 0.49
C LYS A 47 -0.58 10.99 1.53
N ILE A 48 -0.83 11.29 2.80
CA ILE A 48 0.09 10.99 3.89
C ILE A 48 0.27 9.48 4.02
N MET A 49 -0.82 8.71 4.02
CA MET A 49 -0.75 7.25 4.16
C MET A 49 -0.08 6.58 2.97
N ILE A 50 -0.36 7.01 1.73
CA ILE A 50 0.35 6.52 0.54
C ILE A 50 1.86 6.78 0.65
N SER A 51 2.27 7.98 1.07
CA SER A 51 3.69 8.31 1.27
C SER A 51 4.34 7.38 2.29
N LYS A 52 3.65 7.11 3.41
CA LYS A 52 4.14 6.20 4.46
C LYS A 52 4.27 4.75 3.98
N LEU A 53 3.33 4.28 3.16
CA LEU A 53 3.42 2.96 2.55
C LEU A 53 4.56 2.86 1.53
N ASN A 54 4.82 3.92 0.77
CA ASN A 54 5.97 3.95 -0.14
C ASN A 54 7.30 3.91 0.64
N GLU A 55 7.44 4.72 1.69
CA GLU A 55 8.61 4.70 2.58
C GLU A 55 8.86 3.28 3.13
N TRP A 56 7.81 2.62 3.64
CA TRP A 56 7.91 1.25 4.12
C TRP A 56 8.40 0.28 3.03
N TYR A 57 7.88 0.39 1.80
CA TYR A 57 8.36 -0.43 0.69
C TYR A 57 9.82 -0.12 0.32
N GLU A 58 10.25 1.13 0.33
CA GLU A 58 11.65 1.49 0.05
C GLU A 58 12.62 0.85 1.05
N GLU A 59 12.20 0.73 2.31
CA GLU A 59 12.98 0.09 3.37
C GLU A 59 12.96 -1.45 3.29
N ASN A 60 11.84 -2.06 2.87
CA ASN A 60 11.60 -3.50 2.99
C ASN A 60 11.69 -4.28 1.67
N ILE A 61 11.73 -3.62 0.50
CA ILE A 61 11.62 -4.31 -0.79
C ILE A 61 12.76 -5.30 -1.04
N ILE A 62 13.99 -4.98 -0.64
CA ILE A 62 15.15 -5.86 -0.81
C ILE A 62 14.98 -7.14 0.02
N ASP A 63 14.47 -7.01 1.25
CA ASP A 63 14.20 -8.16 2.12
C ASP A 63 13.08 -9.02 1.56
N ILE A 64 12.02 -8.40 1.03
CA ILE A 64 10.92 -9.11 0.34
C ILE A 64 11.45 -9.91 -0.85
N GLU A 65 12.27 -9.28 -1.72
CA GLU A 65 12.80 -9.90 -2.94
C GLU A 65 13.81 -11.03 -2.68
N THR A 66 14.58 -10.91 -1.60
CA THR A 66 15.63 -11.89 -1.27
C THR A 66 15.13 -13.00 -0.35
N ASN A 67 13.95 -12.85 0.24
CA ASN A 67 13.34 -13.85 1.11
C ASN A 67 12.73 -15.00 0.29
N ARG A 68 13.41 -16.16 0.29
CA ARG A 68 12.99 -17.39 -0.40
C ARG A 68 11.61 -17.94 -0.01
N TRP A 69 11.03 -17.47 1.09
CA TRP A 69 9.72 -17.92 1.58
C TRP A 69 8.57 -17.02 1.09
N VAL A 70 8.90 -15.87 0.51
CA VAL A 70 7.92 -14.99 -0.13
C VAL A 70 7.63 -15.55 -1.52
N VAL A 71 6.40 -16.02 -1.71
CA VAL A 71 5.96 -16.64 -2.98
C VAL A 71 5.25 -15.66 -3.92
N ASN A 72 4.94 -14.45 -3.44
CA ASN A 72 4.12 -13.43 -4.11
C ASN A 72 4.89 -12.13 -4.38
N VAL A 73 6.20 -12.21 -4.64
CA VAL A 73 7.07 -11.04 -4.93
C VAL A 73 6.48 -10.16 -6.04
N ASP A 74 5.94 -10.75 -7.11
CA ASP A 74 5.29 -10.00 -8.20
C ASP A 74 4.08 -9.16 -7.72
N SER A 75 3.36 -9.63 -6.70
CA SER A 75 2.25 -8.89 -6.10
C SER A 75 2.76 -7.70 -5.28
N HIS A 76 3.91 -7.85 -4.61
CA HIS A 76 4.59 -6.74 -3.94
C HIS A 76 5.07 -5.69 -4.94
N HIS A 77 5.65 -6.10 -6.08
CA HIS A 77 6.03 -5.16 -7.15
C HIS A 77 4.81 -4.44 -7.74
N LYS A 78 3.72 -5.16 -8.00
CA LYS A 78 2.45 -4.54 -8.44
C LYS A 78 1.98 -3.50 -7.41
N THR A 79 1.96 -3.87 -6.13
CA THR A 79 1.52 -3.01 -5.03
C THR A 79 2.39 -1.75 -4.92
N GLN A 80 3.71 -1.89 -4.93
CA GLN A 80 4.64 -0.75 -4.87
C GLN A 80 4.45 0.18 -6.09
N ARG A 81 4.23 -0.38 -7.28
CA ARG A 81 3.96 0.42 -8.49
C ARG A 81 2.65 1.21 -8.34
N LEU A 82 1.58 0.58 -7.88
CA LEU A 82 0.29 1.25 -7.65
C LEU A 82 0.42 2.38 -6.62
N ILE A 83 1.12 2.13 -5.51
CA ILE A 83 1.39 3.17 -4.50
C ILE A 83 2.05 4.37 -5.15
N LYS A 84 3.12 4.17 -5.93
CA LYS A 84 3.81 5.25 -6.65
C LYS A 84 2.90 5.96 -7.65
N GLU A 85 2.08 5.23 -8.40
CA GLU A 85 1.10 5.82 -9.32
C GLU A 85 0.10 6.72 -8.57
N PHE A 86 -0.43 6.27 -7.43
CA PHE A 86 -1.35 7.07 -6.63
C PHE A 86 -0.68 8.27 -5.96
N MET A 87 0.61 8.20 -5.61
CA MET A 87 1.36 9.38 -5.16
C MET A 87 1.33 10.53 -6.18
N TYR A 88 1.38 10.22 -7.49
CA TYR A 88 1.28 11.24 -8.54
C TYR A 88 -0.15 11.70 -8.82
N LYS A 89 -1.15 10.84 -8.57
CA LYS A 89 -2.57 11.16 -8.82
C LYS A 89 -3.19 12.03 -7.72
N PHE A 90 -2.67 11.96 -6.49
CA PHE A 90 -3.20 12.68 -5.35
C PHE A 90 -2.51 14.00 -5.10
#